data_AF-A0A6P1HIC0-F1
#
_entry.id   AF-A0A6P1HIC0-F1
#
_cell.length_a   1.000
_cell.length_b   1.000
_cell.length_c   1.000
_cell.angle_alpha   90.00
_cell.angle_beta   90.00
_cell.angle_gamma   90.00
#
_symmetry.space_group_name_H-M   'P 1'
#
loop_
_entity.id
_entity.type
_entity.pdbx_description
1 polymer ?
#
loop_
_entity_poly.entity_id
_entity_poly.type
_entity_poly.pdbx_seq_one_letter_code
_entity_poly.pdbx_strand_id
1 'polypeptide(L)'
;MFLRIIYTVVDAFVDHFLEYHLLMDLFIISLVVLASFILAKLAYDMLLRQERRHLPPKRRAVIVSVLAVLFVVNFAYQYWDDHRKKSVEAVLSRYSEPEVVTLNLFSDGYISQLEQEEGIKELLHFLNQYKIQKVKSGGLGKVYSIEWKNDSFFLGPAAVLISIKENEISINEDYYKVLNGPVDMEWFQDFYKTYKPEEPS
;
A
#
# COMPACT_ATOMS: atom_id res chain seq x y z
N MET A 1 28.53 -2.29 33.44
CA MET A 1 27.62 -1.33 34.11
C MET A 1 27.04 -0.32 33.11
N PHE A 2 27.87 0.37 32.33
CA PHE A 2 27.46 1.38 31.34
C PHE A 2 26.45 0.88 30.28
N LEU A 3 26.68 -0.30 29.69
CA LEU A 3 25.77 -0.93 28.72
C LEU A 3 24.36 -1.20 29.29
N ARG A 4 24.26 -1.50 30.59
CA ARG A 4 22.99 -1.78 31.25
C ARG A 4 22.17 -0.50 31.43
N ILE A 5 22.84 0.61 31.72
CA ILE A 5 22.21 1.93 31.85
C ILE A 5 21.69 2.41 30.49
N ILE A 6 22.48 2.24 29.43
CA ILE A 6 22.07 2.59 28.07
C ILE A 6 20.83 1.78 27.65
N TYR A 7 20.84 0.46 27.91
CA TYR A 7 19.69 -0.39 27.59
C TYR A 7 18.42 0.05 28.32
N THR A 8 18.48 0.32 29.62
CA THR A 8 17.31 0.76 30.40
C THR A 8 16.76 2.11 29.93
N VAL A 9 17.62 3.05 29.51
CA VAL A 9 17.18 4.36 28.99
C VAL A 9 16.51 4.21 27.61
N VAL A 10 17.06 3.37 26.73
CA VAL A 10 16.47 3.10 25.42
C VAL A 10 15.12 2.38 25.56
N ASP A 11 15.02 1.40 26.45
CA ASP A 11 13.79 0.63 26.70
C ASP A 11 12.67 1.55 27.23
N ALA A 12 12.97 2.37 28.25
CA ALA A 12 12.01 3.34 28.78
C ALA A 12 11.58 4.40 27.75
N PHE A 13 12.49 4.81 26.85
CA PHE A 13 12.17 5.75 25.78
C PHE A 13 11.28 5.12 24.72
N VAL A 14 11.54 3.86 24.34
CA VAL A 14 10.73 3.10 23.37
C VAL A 14 9.34 2.84 23.92
N ASP A 15 9.22 2.43 25.18
CA ASP A 15 7.92 2.20 25.83
C ASP A 15 7.09 3.49 25.89
N HIS A 16 7.72 4.61 26.29
CA HIS A 16 7.04 5.90 26.32
C HIS A 16 6.57 6.37 24.93
N PHE A 17 7.39 6.11 23.90
CA PHE A 17 7.05 6.44 22.52
C PHE A 17 5.92 5.56 21.96
N LEU A 18 5.92 4.27 22.30
CA LEU A 18 4.86 3.33 21.93
C LEU A 18 3.54 3.64 22.64
N GLU A 19 3.57 4.00 23.92
CA GLU A 19 2.40 4.44 24.68
C GLU A 19 1.78 5.70 24.06
N TYR A 20 2.59 6.67 23.63
CA TYR A 20 2.09 7.88 22.98
C TYR A 20 1.42 7.57 21.64
N HIS A 21 1.98 6.67 20.84
CA HIS A 21 1.36 6.21 19.60
C HIS A 21 0.02 5.51 19.83
N LEU A 22 -0.03 4.62 20.83
CA LEU A 22 -1.26 3.91 21.18
C LEU A 22 -2.34 4.88 21.69
N LEU A 23 -1.98 5.87 22.51
CA LEU A 23 -2.88 6.92 22.96
C LEU A 23 -3.41 7.77 21.81
N MET A 24 -2.55 8.14 20.86
CA MET A 24 -2.95 8.88 19.66
C MET A 24 -3.92 8.07 18.80
N ASP A 25 -3.67 6.77 18.61
CA ASP A 25 -4.56 5.89 17.85
C ASP A 25 -5.92 5.72 18.56
N LEU A 26 -5.94 5.53 19.88
CA LEU A 26 -7.17 5.48 20.67
C LEU A 26 -7.95 6.80 20.61
N PHE A 27 -7.24 7.93 20.67
CA PHE A 27 -7.84 9.25 20.53
C PHE A 27 -8.48 9.42 19.14
N ILE A 28 -7.78 9.05 18.07
CA ILE A 28 -8.31 9.09 16.70
C ILE A 28 -9.54 8.19 16.57
N ILE A 29 -9.49 6.96 17.10
CA ILE A 29 -10.64 6.03 17.09
C ILE A 29 -11.83 6.66 17.83
N SER A 30 -11.60 7.28 18.99
CA SER A 30 -12.67 7.93 19.76
C SER A 30 -13.31 9.10 19.00
N LEU A 31 -12.50 9.89 18.28
CA LEU A 31 -12.97 10.97 17.42
C LEU A 31 -13.78 10.45 16.23
N VAL A 32 -13.34 9.36 15.59
CA VAL A 32 -14.07 8.72 14.49
C VAL A 32 -15.43 8.20 14.97
N VAL A 33 -15.49 7.58 16.14
CA VAL A 33 -16.74 7.10 16.75
C VAL A 33 -17.68 8.29 17.04
N LEU A 34 -17.18 9.36 17.67
CA LEU A 34 -17.97 10.55 17.96
C LEU A 34 -18.49 11.23 16.69
N ALA A 35 -17.63 11.39 15.68
CA ALA A 35 -18.00 11.95 14.38
C ALA A 35 -19.06 11.09 13.68
N SER A 36 -18.96 9.76 13.79
CA SER A 36 -19.94 8.82 13.24
C SER A 36 -21.31 8.99 13.89
N PHE A 37 -21.37 9.17 15.23
CA PHE A 37 -22.63 9.48 15.93
C PHE A 37 -23.24 10.81 15.50
N ILE A 38 -22.41 11.85 15.33
CA ILE A 38 -22.86 13.18 14.86
C ILE A 38 -23.40 13.09 13.44
N LEU A 39 -22.68 12.41 12.53
CA LEU A 39 -23.11 12.21 11.14
C LEU A 39 -24.38 11.38 11.06
N ALA A 40 -24.51 10.32 11.86
CA ALA A 40 -25.71 9.52 11.94
C ALA A 40 -26.92 10.35 12.42
N LYS A 41 -26.71 11.22 13.42
CA LYS A 41 -27.74 12.16 13.88
C LYS A 41 -28.11 13.18 12.81
N LEU A 42 -27.13 13.80 12.14
CA LEU A 42 -27.37 14.76 11.07
C LEU A 42 -28.08 14.13 9.87
N ALA A 43 -27.68 12.93 9.47
CA ALA A 43 -28.35 12.15 8.42
C ALA A 43 -29.78 11.81 8.83
N TYR A 44 -29.99 11.39 10.08
CA TYR A 44 -31.32 11.16 10.63
C TYR A 44 -32.18 12.43 10.59
N ASP A 45 -31.65 13.56 11.06
CA ASP A 45 -32.34 14.85 11.08
C ASP A 45 -32.62 15.39 9.67
N MET A 46 -31.69 15.23 8.71
CA MET A 46 -31.90 15.57 7.29
C MET A 46 -33.01 14.70 6.70
N LEU A 47 -32.98 13.39 6.94
CA LEU A 47 -34.03 12.48 6.51
C LEU A 47 -35.37 12.80 7.18
N LEU A 48 -35.37 13.36 8.41
CA LEU A 48 -36.57 13.85 9.11
C LEU A 48 -37.11 15.13 8.46
N ARG A 49 -36.24 16.05 8.03
CA ARG A 49 -36.64 17.28 7.32
C ARG A 49 -37.14 17.02 5.90
N GLN A 50 -36.57 16.03 5.22
CA GLN A 50 -37.02 15.59 3.90
C GLN A 50 -38.39 14.88 3.96
N GLU A 51 -38.83 14.49 5.16
CA GLU A 51 -40.01 13.70 5.47
C GLU A 51 -41.31 14.50 5.65
N ARG A 52 -41.55 15.54 4.83
CA ARG A 52 -42.95 15.95 4.59
C ARG A 52 -43.66 15.07 3.56
N ARG A 53 -43.00 14.09 2.92
CA ARG A 53 -43.58 13.37 1.77
C ARG A 53 -43.54 11.83 1.75
N HIS A 54 -42.45 11.07 1.98
CA HIS A 54 -42.40 9.68 1.39
C HIS A 54 -41.91 8.43 2.22
N LEU A 55 -41.41 8.48 3.47
CA LEU A 55 -40.96 7.24 4.17
C LEU A 55 -41.21 7.22 5.70
N PRO A 56 -41.68 6.12 6.31
CA PRO A 56 -41.95 6.05 7.76
C PRO A 56 -40.70 5.92 8.65
N PRO A 57 -40.73 6.42 9.90
CA PRO A 57 -39.57 6.57 10.80
C PRO A 57 -38.78 5.29 11.11
N LYS A 58 -39.47 4.16 11.33
CA LYS A 58 -38.82 2.90 11.70
C LYS A 58 -37.89 2.35 10.61
N ARG A 59 -38.21 2.58 9.33
CA ARG A 59 -37.40 2.08 8.19
C ARG A 59 -36.12 2.90 8.00
N ARG A 60 -36.13 4.18 8.38
CA ARG A 60 -34.97 5.07 8.21
C ARG A 60 -33.85 4.81 9.21
N ALA A 61 -34.20 4.59 10.48
CA ALA A 61 -33.23 4.21 11.51
C ALA A 61 -32.51 2.92 11.11
N VAL A 62 -33.23 1.95 10.54
CA VAL A 62 -32.64 0.70 10.01
C VAL A 62 -31.68 1.00 8.86
N ILE A 63 -32.08 1.79 7.86
CA ILE A 63 -31.21 2.12 6.71
C ILE A 63 -29.92 2.84 7.17
N VAL A 64 -30.03 3.85 8.04
CA VAL A 64 -28.86 4.59 8.56
C VAL A 64 -27.95 3.67 9.36
N SER A 65 -28.52 2.80 10.19
CA SER A 65 -27.73 1.82 10.97
C SER A 65 -26.99 0.84 10.06
N VAL A 66 -27.65 0.35 9.00
CA VAL A 66 -27.02 -0.53 8.00
C VAL A 66 -25.87 0.18 7.29
N LEU A 67 -26.05 1.43 6.85
CA LEU A 67 -24.99 2.20 6.20
C LEU A 67 -23.80 2.45 7.15
N ALA A 68 -24.07 2.78 8.42
CA ALA A 68 -23.03 2.97 9.41
C ALA A 68 -22.23 1.67 9.65
N VAL A 69 -22.91 0.53 9.76
CA VAL A 69 -22.24 -0.78 9.90
C VAL A 69 -21.39 -1.10 8.66
N LEU A 70 -21.91 -0.88 7.45
CA LEU A 70 -21.15 -1.10 6.22
C LEU A 70 -19.90 -0.23 6.16
N PHE A 71 -19.99 1.04 6.59
CA PHE A 71 -18.86 1.95 6.66
C PHE A 71 -17.79 1.47 7.65
N VAL A 72 -18.19 1.08 8.87
CA VAL A 72 -17.25 0.56 9.89
C VAL A 72 -16.59 -0.73 9.43
N VAL A 73 -17.34 -1.65 8.82
CA VAL A 73 -16.80 -2.90 8.28
C VAL A 73 -15.80 -2.62 7.15
N ASN A 74 -16.12 -1.69 6.24
CA ASN A 74 -15.23 -1.32 5.15
C ASN A 74 -13.92 -0.72 5.67
N PHE A 75 -14.00 0.21 6.64
CA PHE A 75 -12.83 0.81 7.27
C PHE A 75 -11.97 -0.22 8.00
N ALA A 76 -12.60 -1.10 8.81
CA ALA A 76 -11.88 -2.15 9.53
C ALA A 76 -11.18 -3.13 8.56
N TYR A 77 -11.85 -3.46 7.45
CA TYR A 77 -11.27 -4.29 6.40
C TYR A 77 -10.05 -3.61 5.75
N GLN A 78 -10.14 -2.34 5.36
CA GLN A 78 -9.02 -1.60 4.78
C GLN A 78 -7.85 -1.49 5.76
N TYR A 79 -8.13 -1.15 7.02
CA TYR A 79 -7.10 -1.05 8.06
C TYR A 79 -6.39 -2.39 8.28
N TRP A 80 -7.14 -3.49 8.38
CA TRP A 80 -6.57 -4.83 8.50
C TRP A 80 -5.75 -5.21 7.26
N ASP A 81 -6.27 -4.90 6.08
CA ASP A 81 -5.59 -5.16 4.81
C ASP A 81 -4.28 -4.37 4.70
N ASP A 82 -4.21 -3.12 5.13
CA ASP A 82 -2.99 -2.32 5.08
C ASP A 82 -1.91 -2.82 6.07
N HIS A 83 -2.30 -3.33 7.24
CA HIS A 83 -1.35 -3.73 8.28
C HIS A 83 -0.92 -5.20 8.23
N ARG A 84 -1.59 -6.06 7.47
CA ARG A 84 -1.18 -7.47 7.33
C ARG A 84 0.06 -7.61 6.45
N LYS A 85 0.84 -8.65 6.74
CA LYS A 85 1.92 -9.11 5.86
C LYS A 85 1.32 -9.68 4.58
N LYS A 86 1.85 -9.31 3.42
CA LYS A 86 1.42 -9.79 2.10
C LYS A 86 2.62 -10.22 1.27
N SER A 87 2.42 -11.08 0.27
CA SER A 87 3.41 -11.23 -0.81
C SER A 87 3.31 -10.05 -1.75
N VAL A 88 4.40 -9.76 -2.46
CA VAL A 88 4.38 -8.83 -3.61
C VAL A 88 3.33 -9.30 -4.62
N GLU A 89 3.27 -10.59 -4.93
CA GLU A 89 2.23 -11.23 -5.75
C GLU A 89 0.80 -10.81 -5.38
N ALA A 90 0.44 -10.85 -4.10
CA ALA A 90 -0.93 -10.52 -3.66
C ALA A 90 -1.28 -9.04 -3.80
N VAL A 91 -0.26 -8.16 -3.87
CA VAL A 91 -0.46 -6.74 -4.18
C VAL A 91 -0.58 -6.56 -5.69
N LEU A 92 0.27 -7.25 -6.44
CA LEU A 92 0.32 -7.15 -7.90
C LEU A 92 -0.88 -7.80 -8.60
N SER A 93 -1.47 -8.83 -8.02
CA SER A 93 -2.65 -9.52 -8.54
C SER A 93 -3.91 -8.64 -8.62
N ARG A 94 -3.85 -7.43 -8.06
CA ARG A 94 -4.90 -6.40 -8.20
C ARG A 94 -4.82 -5.69 -9.54
N TYR A 95 -3.69 -5.81 -10.23
CA TYR A 95 -3.43 -5.27 -11.54
C TYR A 95 -3.48 -6.40 -12.57
N SER A 96 -3.70 -6.04 -13.83
CA SER A 96 -3.64 -6.97 -14.94
C SER A 96 -2.18 -7.37 -15.23
N GLU A 97 -1.98 -8.55 -15.82
CA GLU A 97 -0.65 -9.03 -16.19
C GLU A 97 0.02 -8.06 -17.19
N PRO A 98 1.33 -7.79 -17.05
CA PRO A 98 2.02 -6.85 -17.94
C PRO A 98 2.28 -7.48 -19.31
N GLU A 99 2.02 -6.71 -20.37
CA GLU A 99 2.41 -7.08 -21.75
C GLU A 99 3.80 -6.53 -22.07
N VAL A 100 4.12 -5.32 -21.55
CA VAL A 100 5.41 -4.67 -21.70
C VAL A 100 5.90 -4.18 -20.35
N VAL A 101 7.16 -4.43 -20.06
CA VAL A 101 7.82 -3.97 -18.84
C VAL A 101 9.01 -3.09 -19.21
N THR A 102 8.99 -1.82 -18.79
CA THR A 102 10.14 -0.92 -18.93
C THR A 102 10.92 -0.88 -17.63
N LEU A 103 12.22 -1.13 -17.69
CA LEU A 103 13.16 -1.09 -16.59
C LEU A 103 14.02 0.17 -16.70
N ASN A 104 13.95 1.02 -15.68
CA ASN A 104 14.70 2.27 -15.59
C ASN A 104 15.65 2.22 -14.38
N LEU A 105 16.95 2.36 -14.66
CA LEU A 105 17.98 2.49 -13.62
C LEU A 105 18.35 3.97 -13.47
N PHE A 106 18.05 4.55 -12.30
CA PHE A 106 18.25 5.99 -12.09
C PHE A 106 19.72 6.41 -12.08
N SER A 107 20.65 5.51 -11.75
CA SER A 107 22.08 5.83 -11.71
C SER A 107 22.68 6.03 -13.10
N ASP A 108 22.14 5.33 -14.12
CA ASP A 108 22.82 5.22 -15.41
C ASP A 108 22.04 5.93 -16.54
N GLY A 109 20.80 6.37 -16.29
CA GLY A 109 19.97 7.08 -17.26
C GLY A 109 19.47 6.21 -18.43
N TYR A 110 19.79 4.91 -18.42
CA TYR A 110 19.36 3.96 -19.44
C TYR A 110 17.96 3.41 -19.13
N ILE A 111 17.15 3.38 -20.18
CA ILE A 111 15.81 2.79 -20.22
C ILE A 111 15.94 1.47 -20.99
N SER A 112 15.69 0.34 -20.34
CA SER A 112 15.57 -0.95 -21.02
C SER A 112 14.09 -1.32 -21.16
N GLN A 113 13.67 -1.78 -22.32
CA GLN A 113 12.32 -2.25 -22.56
C GLN A 113 12.34 -3.77 -22.72
N LEU A 114 11.59 -4.44 -21.85
CA LEU A 114 11.44 -5.88 -21.81
C LEU A 114 10.06 -6.28 -22.32
N GLU A 115 10.05 -6.91 -23.49
CA GLU A 115 8.83 -7.43 -24.13
C GLU A 115 8.81 -8.97 -24.13
N GLN A 116 9.92 -9.61 -23.76
CA GLN A 116 10.05 -11.06 -23.77
C GLN A 116 9.30 -11.66 -22.57
N GLU A 117 8.34 -12.53 -22.85
CA GLU A 117 7.47 -13.16 -21.86
C GLU A 117 8.28 -13.90 -20.78
N GLU A 118 9.37 -14.58 -21.17
CA GLU A 118 10.25 -15.28 -20.23
C GLU A 118 10.89 -14.32 -19.22
N GLY A 119 11.40 -13.17 -19.69
CA GLY A 119 12.02 -12.18 -18.81
C GLY A 119 11.00 -11.54 -17.87
N ILE A 120 9.78 -11.26 -18.36
CA ILE A 120 8.69 -10.74 -17.52
C ILE A 120 8.35 -11.76 -16.42
N LYS A 121 8.22 -13.04 -16.78
CA LYS A 121 7.96 -14.13 -15.82
C LYS A 121 9.07 -14.27 -14.80
N GLU A 122 10.33 -14.17 -15.21
CA GLU A 122 11.49 -14.23 -14.31
C GLU A 122 11.49 -13.08 -13.30
N LEU A 123 11.26 -11.85 -13.78
CA LEU A 123 11.14 -10.66 -12.94
C LEU A 123 10.00 -10.78 -11.92
N LEU A 124 8.82 -11.20 -12.36
CA LEU A 124 7.68 -11.41 -11.47
C LEU A 124 7.96 -12.52 -10.46
N HIS A 125 8.57 -13.62 -10.90
CA HIS A 125 8.96 -14.72 -10.01
C HIS A 125 9.91 -14.24 -8.92
N PHE A 126 10.93 -13.46 -9.26
CA PHE A 126 11.86 -12.86 -8.31
C PHE A 126 11.13 -11.96 -7.30
N LEU A 127 10.32 -11.02 -7.77
CA LEU A 127 9.56 -10.11 -6.91
C LEU A 127 8.63 -10.85 -5.94
N ASN A 128 8.00 -11.93 -6.38
CA ASN A 128 7.04 -12.70 -5.61
C ASN A 128 7.65 -13.43 -4.40
N GLN A 129 8.98 -13.56 -4.35
CA GLN A 129 9.69 -14.13 -3.19
C GLN A 129 9.60 -13.23 -1.95
N TYR A 130 9.36 -11.93 -2.13
CA TYR A 130 9.37 -10.97 -1.04
C TYR A 130 8.02 -10.87 -0.31
N LYS A 131 8.11 -10.73 1.02
CA LYS A 131 7.00 -10.41 1.92
C LYS A 131 7.08 -8.95 2.28
N ILE A 132 5.98 -8.24 2.10
CA ILE A 132 5.88 -6.80 2.25
C ILE A 132 4.75 -6.39 3.21
N GLN A 133 4.88 -5.21 3.80
CA GLN A 133 3.86 -4.58 4.64
C GLN A 133 3.77 -3.09 4.33
N LYS A 134 2.55 -2.56 4.20
CA LYS A 134 2.33 -1.17 3.83
C LYS A 134 2.76 -0.22 4.95
N VAL A 135 3.34 0.92 4.59
CA VAL A 135 3.77 1.98 5.51
C VAL A 135 3.19 3.33 5.09
N LYS A 136 2.94 4.22 6.05
CA LYS A 136 2.14 5.45 5.87
C LYS A 136 2.72 6.49 4.90
N SER A 137 4.01 6.42 4.57
CA SER A 137 4.71 7.29 3.62
C SER A 137 6.20 7.00 3.76
N GLY A 138 6.89 6.86 2.64
CA GLY A 138 8.36 6.83 2.61
C GLY A 138 8.83 7.56 1.36
N GLY A 139 9.62 8.61 1.50
CA GLY A 139 10.28 9.21 0.35
C GLY A 139 11.31 8.22 -0.19
N LEU A 140 10.96 7.42 -1.18
CA LEU A 140 11.92 6.58 -1.87
C LEU A 140 12.81 7.46 -2.75
N GLY A 141 14.09 7.55 -2.41
CA GLY A 141 15.12 7.85 -3.40
C GLY A 141 15.08 6.72 -4.42
N LYS A 142 14.72 7.02 -5.67
CA LYS A 142 14.49 6.01 -6.71
C LYS A 142 15.82 5.37 -7.12
N VAL A 143 15.98 4.07 -6.89
CA VAL A 143 17.16 3.30 -7.34
C VAL A 143 16.82 2.58 -8.64
N TYR A 144 15.80 1.71 -8.60
CA TYR A 144 15.21 1.07 -9.77
C TYR A 144 13.75 1.48 -9.90
N SER A 145 13.30 1.72 -11.13
CA SER A 145 11.89 1.92 -11.45
C SER A 145 11.49 0.99 -12.57
N ILE A 146 10.37 0.31 -12.36
CA ILE A 146 9.77 -0.59 -13.31
C ILE A 146 8.41 0.01 -13.68
N GLU A 147 8.20 0.24 -14.97
CA GLU A 147 6.91 0.67 -15.50
C GLU A 147 6.28 -0.52 -16.22
N TRP A 148 5.13 -0.96 -15.73
CA TRP A 148 4.35 -2.02 -16.33
C TRP A 148 3.27 -1.38 -17.16
N LYS A 149 3.28 -1.64 -18.47
CA LYS A 149 2.21 -1.19 -19.36
C LYS A 149 1.34 -2.36 -19.74
N ASN A 150 0.05 -2.08 -19.80
CA ASN A 150 -0.94 -3.01 -20.29
C ASN A 150 -1.83 -2.25 -21.29
N ASP A 151 -1.87 -2.71 -22.54
CA ASP A 151 -2.70 -2.08 -23.59
C ASP A 151 -4.19 -2.43 -23.45
N SER A 152 -4.53 -3.36 -22.56
CA SER A 152 -5.90 -3.70 -22.16
C SER A 152 -6.50 -2.63 -21.25
N PHE A 153 -6.85 -1.48 -21.85
CA PHE A 153 -7.44 -0.28 -21.26
C PHE A 153 -8.70 -0.50 -20.38
N PHE A 154 -9.26 -1.71 -20.36
CA PHE A 154 -10.55 -2.04 -19.74
C PHE A 154 -10.45 -2.73 -18.36
N LEU A 155 -9.27 -3.17 -17.90
CA LEU A 155 -9.14 -4.02 -16.70
C LEU A 155 -8.28 -3.49 -15.55
N GLY A 156 -7.71 -2.28 -15.65
CA GLY A 156 -6.86 -1.73 -14.59
C GLY A 156 -6.25 -0.37 -14.91
N PRO A 157 -5.42 0.19 -14.01
CA PRO A 157 -4.61 1.35 -14.34
C PRO A 157 -3.71 1.02 -15.53
N ALA A 158 -3.65 1.94 -16.50
CA ALA A 158 -2.90 1.78 -17.74
C ALA A 158 -1.40 1.54 -17.52
N ALA A 159 -0.89 1.90 -16.34
CA ALA A 159 0.46 1.56 -15.92
C ALA A 159 0.55 1.27 -14.42
N VAL A 160 1.45 0.36 -14.05
CA VAL A 160 1.89 0.15 -12.66
C VAL A 160 3.34 0.62 -12.55
N LEU A 161 3.61 1.55 -11.65
CA LEU A 161 4.96 2.01 -11.36
C LEU A 161 5.48 1.31 -10.11
N ILE A 162 6.53 0.50 -10.25
CA ILE A 162 7.19 -0.14 -9.11
C ILE A 162 8.54 0.52 -8.91
N SER A 163 8.82 1.03 -7.72
CA SER A 163 10.17 1.47 -7.36
C SER A 163 10.75 0.57 -6.29
N ILE A 164 12.01 0.20 -6.46
CA ILE A 164 12.67 -0.79 -5.60
C ILE A 164 13.93 -0.19 -5.00
N LYS A 165 14.09 -0.45 -3.72
CA LYS A 165 15.27 -0.18 -2.91
C LYS A 165 15.52 -1.37 -2.00
N GLU A 166 16.72 -1.46 -1.46
CA GLU A 166 17.18 -2.57 -0.62
C GLU A 166 16.15 -3.05 0.42
N ASN A 167 15.45 -2.17 1.15
CA ASN A 167 14.51 -2.59 2.19
C ASN A 167 13.06 -2.16 1.93
N GLU A 168 12.78 -1.60 0.76
CA GLU A 168 11.56 -0.86 0.49
C GLU A 168 11.13 -1.07 -0.96
N ILE A 169 9.83 -1.28 -1.17
CA ILE A 169 9.23 -1.36 -2.50
C ILE A 169 8.04 -0.40 -2.50
N SER A 170 7.94 0.49 -3.49
CA SER A 170 6.69 1.20 -3.76
C SER A 170 6.01 0.64 -4.98
N ILE A 171 4.70 0.56 -4.95
CA ILE A 171 3.86 0.18 -6.07
C ILE A 171 2.81 1.28 -6.20
N ASN A 172 2.90 2.05 -7.28
CA ASN A 172 2.19 3.31 -7.48
C ASN A 172 2.39 4.27 -6.30
N GLU A 173 1.31 4.64 -5.61
CA GLU A 173 1.34 5.56 -4.46
C GLU A 173 1.55 4.83 -3.11
N ASP A 174 1.49 3.50 -3.11
CA ASP A 174 1.64 2.72 -1.89
C ASP A 174 3.11 2.38 -1.63
N TYR A 175 3.54 2.58 -0.39
CA TYR A 175 4.89 2.28 0.07
C TYR A 175 4.88 1.04 0.96
N TYR A 176 5.84 0.17 0.75
CA TYR A 176 5.96 -1.08 1.47
C TYR A 176 7.37 -1.29 2.02
N LYS A 177 7.45 -1.84 3.22
CA LYS A 177 8.69 -2.36 3.80
C LYS A 177 8.82 -3.84 3.51
N VAL A 178 10.01 -4.28 3.12
CA VAL A 178 10.33 -5.69 2.93
C VAL A 178 10.63 -6.35 4.28
N LEU A 179 10.05 -7.53 4.52
CA LEU A 179 10.05 -8.19 5.83
C LEU A 179 10.95 -9.41 5.93
N ASN A 180 11.28 -10.05 4.80
CA ASN A 180 12.01 -11.31 4.76
C ASN A 180 13.47 -11.17 4.29
N GLY A 181 14.04 -9.97 4.45
CA GLY A 181 15.42 -9.65 4.07
C GLY A 181 15.48 -8.51 3.05
N PRO A 182 16.68 -7.93 2.82
CA PRO A 182 16.84 -6.95 1.78
C PRO A 182 16.60 -7.56 0.39
N VAL A 183 16.17 -6.73 -0.56
CA VAL A 183 16.08 -7.07 -1.97
C VAL A 183 17.49 -7.32 -2.51
N ASP A 184 17.65 -8.38 -3.28
CA ASP A 184 18.91 -8.69 -3.96
C ASP A 184 19.11 -7.71 -5.11
N MET A 185 19.85 -6.64 -4.83
CA MET A 185 20.13 -5.59 -5.80
C MET A 185 21.15 -6.05 -6.85
N GLU A 186 22.00 -7.04 -6.54
CA GLU A 186 22.96 -7.61 -7.50
C GLU A 186 22.22 -8.40 -8.57
N TRP A 187 21.22 -9.20 -8.16
CA TRP A 187 20.32 -9.89 -9.09
C TRP A 187 19.67 -8.92 -10.08
N PHE A 188 19.18 -7.77 -9.60
CA PHE A 188 18.60 -6.75 -10.47
C PHE A 188 19.60 -6.17 -11.48
N GLN A 189 20.85 -5.96 -11.08
CA GLN A 189 21.90 -5.51 -11.99
C GLN A 189 22.19 -6.53 -13.08
N ASP A 190 22.26 -7.81 -12.72
CA ASP A 190 22.57 -8.88 -13.66
C ASP A 190 21.40 -9.17 -14.58
N PHE A 191 20.17 -9.17 -14.06
CA PHE A 191 18.95 -9.22 -14.86
C PHE A 191 18.91 -8.05 -15.86
N TYR A 192 19.18 -6.82 -15.39
CA TYR A 192 19.21 -5.65 -16.26
C TYR A 192 20.26 -5.77 -17.37
N LYS A 193 21.48 -6.27 -17.08
CA LYS A 193 22.53 -6.48 -18.09
C LYS A 193 22.12 -7.51 -19.14
N THR A 194 21.48 -8.60 -18.73
CA THR A 194 21.02 -9.67 -19.64
C THR A 194 20.01 -9.16 -20.65
N TYR A 195 19.13 -8.26 -20.22
CA TYR A 195 18.06 -7.69 -21.04
C TYR A 195 18.34 -6.25 -21.48
N LYS A 196 19.57 -5.76 -21.34
CA LYS A 196 19.94 -4.43 -21.83
C LYS A 196 19.97 -4.49 -23.37
N PRO A 197 19.24 -3.62 -24.09
CA PRO A 197 19.38 -3.56 -25.55
C PRO A 197 20.83 -3.20 -25.90
N GLU A 198 21.41 -3.92 -26.86
CA GLU A 198 22.72 -3.56 -27.41
C GLU A 198 22.65 -2.12 -27.94
N GLU A 199 23.66 -1.30 -27.63
CA GLU A 199 23.75 0.05 -28.20
C GLU A 199 23.72 -0.06 -29.73
N PRO A 200 22.86 0.69 -30.43
CA PRO A 200 22.92 0.72 -31.89
C PRO A 200 24.30 1.29 -32.27
N SER A 201 25.13 0.42 -32.85
CA SER A 201 26.47 0.73 -33.39
C SER A 201 26.42 1.76 -34.51
#